data_AF-D3HA48-F1
#
_entry.id   AF-D3HA48-F1
#
_cell.length_a   1.000
_cell.length_b   1.000
_cell.length_c   1.000
_cell.angle_alpha   90.00
_cell.angle_beta   90.00
_cell.angle_gamma   90.00
#
_symmetry.space_group_name_H-M   'P 1'
#
loop_
_entity.id
_entity.type
_entity.pdbx_description
1 polymer ?
#
loop_
_entity_poly.entity_id
_entity_poly.type
_entity_poly.pdbx_seq_one_letter_code
_entity_poly.pdbx_strand_id
1 'polypeptide(L)'
;MMNTTDENIKVKNISVKYYALAPDKNSSMKEFLEFDKLKKKLARPVKKTGAKVIINESDEAFAKQFLFQTNYYDFSIYRKCLPKREDTTFSFQDCIELYEFNSFLRENLMKFTGKIELLIKSSIIHTLCSNYEGNLQKGECYLDKSIYKNENDYQEFIERIGMRLFELKAKSLPISHHVSNKDCKFPFWVVVPELTFGETTKIIEQLNDKFYSL
;
A
#
# COMPACT_ATOMS: atom_id res chain seq x y z
N MET A 1 11.68 -1.51 51.20
CA MET A 1 11.96 -2.71 50.37
C MET A 1 10.66 -3.17 49.75
N MET A 2 10.43 -2.86 48.48
CA MET A 2 9.34 -3.43 47.69
C MET A 2 9.97 -3.95 46.40
N ASN A 3 10.14 -5.27 46.35
CA ASN A 3 10.58 -6.00 45.16
C ASN A 3 9.37 -6.18 44.25
N THR A 4 9.26 -5.36 43.21
CA THR A 4 8.48 -5.69 42.01
C THR A 4 9.34 -6.59 41.15
N THR A 5 9.12 -7.90 41.23
CA THR A 5 9.76 -8.85 40.32
C THR A 5 8.90 -8.96 39.07
N ASP A 6 9.48 -8.52 37.96
CA ASP A 6 8.98 -8.63 36.60
C ASP A 6 8.42 -10.02 36.31
N GLU A 7 7.14 -10.04 35.91
CA GLU A 7 6.57 -11.17 35.20
C GLU A 7 7.31 -11.30 33.86
N ASN A 8 8.21 -12.27 33.79
CA ASN A 8 8.87 -12.70 32.56
C ASN A 8 7.83 -13.03 31.49
N ILE A 9 7.50 -12.06 30.64
CA ILE A 9 6.71 -12.26 29.42
C ILE A 9 7.52 -13.20 28.53
N LYS A 10 7.15 -14.48 28.50
CA LYS A 10 7.72 -15.47 27.59
C LYS A 10 7.42 -15.03 26.16
N VAL A 11 8.41 -14.44 25.49
CA VAL A 11 8.36 -14.12 24.07
C VAL A 11 8.16 -15.43 23.30
N LYS A 12 6.94 -15.66 22.81
CA LYS A 12 6.62 -16.79 21.95
C LYS A 12 7.10 -16.45 20.54
N ASN A 13 8.31 -16.89 20.21
CA ASN A 13 8.83 -16.84 18.84
C ASN A 13 8.02 -17.81 17.96
N ILE A 14 6.91 -17.34 17.40
CA ILE A 14 6.13 -18.08 16.42
C ILE A 14 6.67 -17.71 15.04
N SER A 15 7.39 -18.63 14.40
CA SER A 15 7.71 -18.51 12.98
C SER A 15 6.41 -18.69 12.17
N VAL A 16 5.89 -17.61 11.61
CA VAL A 16 4.70 -17.64 10.74
C VAL A 16 5.17 -17.65 9.29
N LYS A 17 4.75 -18.67 8.54
CA LYS A 17 4.93 -18.67 7.09
C LYS A 17 3.91 -17.72 6.46
N TYR A 18 4.35 -16.54 6.03
CA TYR A 18 3.48 -15.50 5.48
C TYR A 18 3.07 -15.75 4.03
N TYR A 19 3.95 -16.34 3.21
CA TYR A 19 3.68 -16.64 1.82
C TYR A 19 4.43 -17.88 1.34
N ALA A 20 3.99 -18.44 0.21
CA ALA A 20 4.67 -19.51 -0.50
C ALA A 20 4.57 -19.25 -2.00
N LEU A 21 5.68 -18.84 -2.63
CA LEU A 21 5.78 -18.71 -4.09
C LEU A 21 6.17 -20.08 -4.68
N ALA A 22 5.32 -21.07 -4.48
CA ALA A 22 5.51 -22.43 -4.97
C ALA A 22 4.19 -22.98 -5.51
N PRO A 23 4.23 -23.94 -6.46
CA PRO A 23 3.02 -24.58 -6.96
C PRO A 23 2.17 -25.18 -5.84
N ASP A 24 0.86 -24.95 -5.88
CA ASP A 24 -0.11 -25.51 -4.93
C ASP A 24 -0.42 -26.97 -5.28
N LYS A 25 0.45 -27.87 -4.81
CA LYS A 25 0.36 -29.31 -5.08
C LYS A 25 -0.94 -29.97 -4.59
N ASN A 26 -1.61 -29.36 -3.61
CA ASN A 26 -2.81 -29.90 -2.99
C ASN A 26 -4.10 -29.31 -3.58
N SER A 27 -4.00 -28.44 -4.59
CA SER A 27 -5.14 -27.73 -5.18
C SER A 27 -6.05 -27.07 -4.13
N SER A 28 -5.42 -26.48 -3.11
CA SER A 28 -6.06 -25.78 -2.00
C SER A 28 -6.51 -24.35 -2.34
N MET A 29 -6.03 -23.80 -3.46
CA MET A 29 -6.43 -22.48 -3.96
C MET A 29 -7.92 -22.41 -4.24
N LYS A 30 -8.48 -21.21 -4.08
CA LYS A 30 -9.86 -20.95 -4.49
C LYS A 30 -9.97 -21.15 -6.01
N GLU A 31 -10.98 -21.89 -6.43
CA GLU A 31 -11.31 -22.05 -7.83
C GLU A 31 -11.58 -20.69 -8.50
N PHE A 32 -11.14 -20.55 -9.75
CA PHE A 32 -11.63 -19.49 -10.63
C PHE A 32 -13.11 -19.71 -10.93
N LEU A 33 -13.90 -18.64 -10.89
CA LEU A 33 -15.35 -18.74 -11.03
C LEU A 33 -15.79 -18.03 -12.29
N GLU A 34 -16.29 -18.80 -13.24
CA GLU A 34 -17.05 -18.30 -14.39
C GLU A 34 -18.36 -17.65 -13.96
N PHE A 35 -18.95 -16.86 -14.86
CA PHE A 35 -20.14 -16.04 -14.57
C PHE A 35 -21.29 -16.81 -13.88
N ASP A 36 -21.64 -18.01 -14.36
CA ASP A 36 -22.73 -18.80 -13.75
C ASP A 36 -22.43 -19.20 -12.30
N LYS A 37 -21.17 -19.53 -12.01
CA LYS A 37 -20.72 -19.84 -10.65
C LYS A 37 -20.68 -18.57 -9.79
N LEU A 38 -20.34 -17.42 -10.37
CA LEU A 38 -20.39 -16.11 -9.70
C LEU A 38 -21.82 -15.71 -9.33
N LYS A 39 -22.76 -15.82 -10.27
CA LYS A 39 -24.19 -15.59 -10.05
C LYS A 39 -24.70 -16.42 -8.88
N LYS A 40 -24.41 -17.73 -8.88
CA LYS A 40 -24.73 -18.64 -7.76
C LYS A 40 -24.05 -18.24 -6.46
N LYS A 41 -22.80 -17.78 -6.50
CA LYS A 41 -22.06 -17.35 -5.31
C LYS A 41 -22.66 -16.09 -4.70
N LEU A 42 -23.03 -15.10 -5.52
CA LEU A 42 -23.64 -13.83 -5.10
C LEU A 42 -24.99 -14.06 -4.41
N ALA A 43 -25.77 -15.02 -4.88
CA ALA A 43 -27.05 -15.41 -4.29
C ALA A 43 -26.94 -16.12 -2.93
N ARG A 44 -25.73 -16.54 -2.51
CA ARG A 44 -25.53 -17.16 -1.18
C ARG A 44 -25.62 -16.10 -0.08
N PRO A 45 -26.35 -16.37 1.02
CA PRO A 45 -26.49 -15.43 2.13
C PRO A 45 -25.13 -15.15 2.78
N VAL A 46 -24.84 -13.87 3.00
CA VAL A 46 -23.67 -13.43 3.76
C VAL A 46 -23.87 -13.74 5.24
N LYS A 47 -22.89 -14.40 5.89
CA LYS A 47 -23.00 -14.83 7.31
C LYS A 47 -23.40 -13.72 8.28
N LYS A 48 -22.90 -12.49 8.09
CA LYS A 48 -23.10 -11.36 9.01
C LYS A 48 -24.46 -10.68 8.82
N THR A 49 -24.91 -10.50 7.58
CA THR A 49 -26.05 -9.65 7.22
C THR A 49 -27.26 -10.42 6.70
N GLY A 50 -27.08 -11.69 6.32
CA GLY A 50 -28.07 -12.48 5.60
C GLY A 50 -28.22 -12.11 4.13
N ALA A 51 -27.58 -11.02 3.68
CA ALA A 51 -27.76 -10.44 2.36
C ALA A 51 -27.47 -11.44 1.24
N LYS A 52 -28.37 -11.49 0.26
CA LYS A 52 -28.26 -12.25 -0.99
C LYS A 52 -28.35 -11.27 -2.15
N VAL A 53 -27.47 -11.41 -3.13
CA VAL A 53 -27.51 -10.58 -4.34
C VAL A 53 -28.00 -11.42 -5.50
N ILE A 54 -29.13 -11.03 -6.09
CA ILE A 54 -29.77 -11.72 -7.20
C ILE A 54 -29.53 -10.92 -8.48
N ILE A 55 -29.03 -11.62 -9.50
CA ILE A 55 -28.94 -11.09 -10.87
C ILE A 55 -30.16 -11.60 -11.61
N ASN A 56 -31.08 -10.70 -11.94
CA ASN A 56 -32.26 -11.02 -12.74
C ASN A 56 -31.87 -11.24 -14.20
N GLU A 57 -32.73 -11.92 -14.97
CA GLU A 57 -32.48 -12.19 -16.40
C GLU A 57 -32.29 -10.90 -17.22
N SER A 58 -33.03 -9.83 -16.88
CA SER A 58 -32.91 -8.52 -17.50
C SER A 58 -31.51 -7.90 -17.36
N ASP A 59 -30.82 -8.20 -16.25
CA ASP A 59 -29.55 -7.58 -15.89
C ASP A 59 -28.36 -8.47 -16.24
N GLU A 60 -28.61 -9.69 -16.75
CA GLU A 60 -27.59 -10.72 -16.90
C GLU A 60 -26.48 -10.33 -17.88
N ALA A 61 -26.86 -9.76 -19.03
CA ALA A 61 -25.91 -9.29 -20.02
C ALA A 61 -24.99 -8.19 -19.47
N PHE A 62 -25.58 -7.23 -18.74
CA PHE A 62 -24.84 -6.16 -18.09
C PHE A 62 -23.94 -6.69 -16.98
N ALA A 63 -24.46 -7.56 -16.10
CA ALA A 63 -23.70 -8.14 -15.00
C ALA A 63 -22.51 -8.96 -15.50
N LYS A 64 -22.68 -9.70 -16.60
CA LYS A 64 -21.62 -10.47 -17.23
C LYS A 64 -20.51 -9.56 -17.75
N GLN A 65 -20.87 -8.49 -18.46
CA GLN A 65 -19.91 -7.50 -18.96
C GLN A 65 -19.19 -6.78 -17.80
N PHE A 66 -19.94 -6.35 -16.78
CA PHE A 66 -19.38 -5.65 -15.63
C PHE A 66 -18.40 -6.51 -14.85
N LEU A 67 -18.74 -7.77 -14.54
CA LEU A 67 -17.87 -8.70 -13.80
C LEU A 67 -16.68 -9.19 -14.62
N PHE A 68 -16.73 -9.07 -15.95
CA PHE A 68 -15.57 -9.28 -16.81
C PHE A 68 -14.58 -8.11 -16.70
N GLN A 69 -15.08 -6.87 -16.66
CA GLN A 69 -14.25 -5.66 -16.55
C GLN A 69 -13.77 -5.39 -15.11
N THR A 70 -14.58 -5.78 -14.12
CA THR A 70 -14.31 -5.58 -12.70
C THR A 70 -14.03 -6.92 -12.05
N ASN A 71 -12.81 -7.12 -11.55
CA ASN A 71 -12.42 -8.36 -10.88
C ASN A 71 -13.48 -8.76 -9.83
N TYR A 72 -14.10 -9.93 -10.03
CA TYR A 72 -15.18 -10.40 -9.16
C TYR A 72 -14.71 -10.51 -7.71
N TYR A 73 -13.43 -10.83 -7.47
CA TYR A 73 -12.91 -11.01 -6.12
C TYR A 73 -13.05 -9.71 -5.34
N ASP A 74 -12.66 -8.61 -5.96
CA ASP A 74 -12.75 -7.26 -5.41
C ASP A 74 -14.21 -6.81 -5.30
N PHE A 75 -15.01 -7.00 -6.36
CA PHE A 75 -16.42 -6.63 -6.32
C PHE A 75 -17.23 -7.43 -5.28
N SER A 76 -16.89 -8.69 -5.04
CA SER A 76 -17.64 -9.56 -4.11
C SER A 76 -17.57 -9.12 -2.64
N ILE A 77 -16.75 -8.12 -2.30
CA ILE A 77 -16.72 -7.52 -0.97
C ILE A 77 -17.96 -6.65 -0.72
N TYR A 78 -18.49 -5.95 -1.73
CA TYR A 78 -19.56 -4.95 -1.55
C TYR A 78 -20.86 -5.59 -1.07
N ARG A 79 -21.16 -6.82 -1.49
CA ARG A 79 -22.31 -7.56 -0.94
C ARG A 79 -22.24 -7.80 0.57
N LYS A 80 -21.03 -7.83 1.15
CA LYS A 80 -20.86 -7.96 2.61
C LYS A 80 -21.12 -6.64 3.35
N CYS A 81 -21.12 -5.53 2.62
CA CYS A 81 -21.40 -4.19 3.12
C CYS A 81 -22.88 -3.80 2.97
N LEU A 82 -23.68 -4.65 2.31
CA LEU A 82 -25.14 -4.45 2.22
C LEU A 82 -25.77 -4.42 3.62
N PRO A 83 -26.77 -3.55 3.84
CA PRO A 83 -27.37 -3.36 5.15
C PRO A 83 -28.10 -4.62 5.62
N LYS A 84 -28.15 -4.81 6.95
CA LYS A 84 -29.03 -5.82 7.55
C LYS A 84 -30.45 -5.23 7.62
N ARG A 85 -31.39 -5.83 6.90
CA ARG A 85 -32.82 -5.47 6.91
C ARG A 85 -33.68 -6.73 6.88
N GLU A 86 -34.99 -6.59 7.05
CA GLU A 86 -35.93 -7.73 7.04
C GLU A 86 -35.91 -8.48 5.70
N ASP A 87 -36.03 -7.76 4.58
CA ASP A 87 -35.80 -8.33 3.26
C ASP A 87 -34.30 -8.40 2.93
N THR A 88 -33.74 -9.59 3.08
CA THR A 88 -32.32 -9.85 2.83
C THR A 88 -31.97 -10.01 1.35
N THR A 89 -32.93 -9.86 0.44
CA THR A 89 -32.70 -9.93 -1.00
C THR A 89 -32.35 -8.56 -1.55
N PHE A 90 -31.28 -8.50 -2.34
CA PHE A 90 -30.78 -7.30 -3.00
C PHE A 90 -30.62 -7.59 -4.49
N SER A 91 -30.85 -6.57 -5.30
CA SER A 91 -30.56 -6.62 -6.72
C SER A 91 -29.05 -6.54 -6.98
N PHE A 92 -28.63 -6.90 -8.19
CA PHE A 92 -27.26 -6.64 -8.62
C PHE A 92 -26.93 -5.14 -8.62
N GLN A 93 -27.91 -4.30 -8.97
CA GLN A 93 -27.79 -2.86 -8.98
C GLN A 93 -27.52 -2.28 -7.59
N ASP A 94 -28.18 -2.78 -6.53
CA ASP A 94 -27.95 -2.35 -5.14
C ASP A 94 -26.46 -2.55 -4.75
N CYS A 95 -25.86 -3.63 -5.23
CA CYS A 95 -24.45 -3.92 -4.98
C CYS A 95 -23.52 -3.03 -5.82
N ILE A 96 -23.94 -2.65 -7.04
CA ILE A 96 -23.22 -1.69 -7.89
C ILE A 96 -23.25 -0.30 -7.28
N GLU A 97 -24.37 0.15 -6.73
CA GLU A 97 -24.44 1.47 -6.08
C GLU A 97 -23.41 1.61 -4.94
N LEU A 98 -23.21 0.56 -4.14
CA LEU A 98 -22.15 0.54 -3.13
C LEU A 98 -20.73 0.58 -3.74
N TYR A 99 -20.53 -0.11 -4.86
CA TYR A 99 -19.27 -0.09 -5.60
C TYR A 99 -18.98 1.31 -6.17
N GLU A 100 -19.98 1.94 -6.78
CA GLU A 100 -19.90 3.27 -7.38
C GLU A 100 -19.70 4.34 -6.31
N PHE A 101 -20.42 4.24 -5.18
CA PHE A 101 -20.21 5.13 -4.05
C PHE A 101 -18.77 5.07 -3.53
N ASN A 102 -18.21 3.87 -3.37
CA ASN A 102 -16.81 3.73 -2.97
C ASN A 102 -15.84 4.28 -4.03
N SER A 103 -16.18 4.14 -5.31
CA SER A 103 -15.40 4.70 -6.41
C SER A 103 -15.42 6.23 -6.40
N PHE A 104 -16.59 6.83 -6.18
CA PHE A 104 -16.78 8.27 -5.99
C PHE A 104 -15.95 8.78 -4.80
N LEU A 105 -15.95 8.09 -3.67
CA LEU A 105 -15.12 8.46 -2.53
C LEU A 105 -13.63 8.42 -2.87
N ARG A 106 -13.15 7.34 -3.51
CA ARG A 106 -11.74 7.22 -3.93
C ARG A 106 -11.34 8.35 -4.88
N GLU A 107 -12.16 8.66 -5.86
CA GLU A 107 -11.89 9.73 -6.83
C GLU A 107 -11.77 11.09 -6.14
N ASN A 108 -12.67 11.39 -5.19
CA ASN A 108 -12.60 12.64 -4.45
C ASN A 108 -11.40 12.71 -3.51
N LEU A 109 -11.02 11.60 -2.87
CA LEU A 109 -9.80 11.55 -2.05
C LEU A 109 -8.53 11.68 -2.87
N MET A 110 -8.50 11.11 -4.09
CA MET A 110 -7.35 11.17 -5.00
C MET A 110 -6.96 12.61 -5.37
N LYS A 111 -7.91 13.56 -5.33
CA LYS A 111 -7.63 14.99 -5.56
C LYS A 111 -6.63 15.60 -4.57
N PHE A 112 -6.48 14.99 -3.39
CA PHE A 112 -5.60 15.49 -2.33
C PHE A 112 -4.28 14.73 -2.24
N THR A 113 -4.19 13.49 -2.76
CA THR A 113 -3.02 12.62 -2.57
C THR A 113 -1.75 13.24 -3.11
N GLY A 114 -1.79 13.85 -4.31
CA GLY A 114 -0.62 14.51 -4.90
C GLY A 114 -0.12 15.70 -4.07
N LYS A 115 -1.01 16.48 -3.46
CA LYS A 115 -0.63 17.59 -2.58
C LYS A 115 -0.03 17.10 -1.26
N ILE A 116 -0.61 16.04 -0.70
CA ILE A 116 -0.10 15.39 0.52
C ILE A 116 1.28 14.78 0.25
N GLU A 117 1.47 14.11 -0.88
CA GLU A 117 2.76 13.56 -1.30
C GLU A 117 3.82 14.64 -1.45
N LEU A 118 3.50 15.74 -2.14
CA LEU A 118 4.41 16.87 -2.30
C LEU A 118 4.81 17.46 -0.94
N LEU A 119 3.84 17.65 -0.04
CA LEU A 119 4.09 18.18 1.30
C LEU A 119 5.00 17.25 2.09
N ILE A 120 4.70 15.95 2.14
CA ILE A 120 5.50 14.97 2.88
C ILE A 120 6.93 14.91 2.33
N LYS A 121 7.11 14.85 1.01
CA LYS A 121 8.42 14.85 0.35
C LYS A 121 9.21 16.12 0.62
N SER A 122 8.55 17.28 0.58
CA SER A 122 9.20 18.55 0.89
C SER A 122 9.60 18.62 2.37
N SER A 123 8.70 18.21 3.28
CA SER A 123 8.96 18.21 4.72
C SER A 123 10.15 17.33 5.09
N ILE A 124 10.24 16.09 4.58
CA ILE A 124 11.38 15.21 4.91
C ILE A 124 12.71 15.79 4.41
N ILE A 125 12.74 16.38 3.20
CA ILE A 125 13.94 17.06 2.67
C ILE A 125 14.34 18.19 3.62
N HIS A 126 13.39 19.05 3.98
CA HIS A 126 13.67 20.18 4.86
C HIS A 126 14.13 19.73 6.24
N THR A 127 13.41 18.80 6.88
CA THR A 127 13.74 18.31 8.22
C THR A 127 15.13 17.67 8.25
N LEU A 128 15.45 16.79 7.30
CA LEU A 128 16.75 16.11 7.29
C LEU A 128 17.88 17.04 6.88
N CYS A 129 17.77 17.73 5.74
CA CYS A 129 18.88 18.55 5.25
C CYS A 129 19.15 19.77 6.15
N SER A 130 18.11 20.40 6.72
CA SER A 130 18.30 21.63 7.50
C SER A 130 18.91 21.34 8.87
N ASN A 131 18.49 20.25 9.51
CA ASN A 131 18.90 19.84 10.85
C ASN A 131 20.03 18.79 10.86
N TYR A 132 20.67 18.52 9.71
CA TYR A 132 21.79 17.60 9.67
C TYR A 132 23.05 18.24 10.28
N GLU A 133 23.60 17.59 11.31
CA GLU A 133 24.79 18.01 12.07
C GLU A 133 25.97 17.04 11.92
N GLY A 134 25.89 16.06 11.02
CA GLY A 134 26.96 15.10 10.78
C GLY A 134 28.06 15.63 9.87
N ASN A 135 29.00 14.76 9.49
CA ASN A 135 30.22 15.14 8.78
C ASN A 135 30.08 15.20 7.25
N LEU A 136 28.94 14.78 6.69
CA LEU A 136 28.68 14.84 5.25
C LEU A 136 28.12 16.20 4.82
N GLN A 137 27.96 16.42 3.51
CA GLN A 137 27.20 17.57 3.05
C GLN A 137 25.71 17.42 3.44
N LYS A 138 25.01 18.54 3.65
CA LYS A 138 23.56 18.53 3.95
C LYS A 138 22.74 17.76 2.92
N GLY A 139 23.13 17.82 1.65
CA GLY A 139 22.50 17.06 0.56
C GLY A 139 22.81 15.56 0.58
N GLU A 140 23.82 15.14 1.32
CA GLU A 140 24.28 13.75 1.45
C GLU A 140 23.86 13.13 2.80
N CYS A 141 23.07 13.84 3.61
CA CYS A 141 22.65 13.38 4.94
C CYS A 141 22.03 11.97 4.94
N TYR A 142 21.31 11.60 3.87
CA TYR A 142 20.70 10.29 3.69
C TYR A 142 21.73 9.14 3.58
N LEU A 143 23.01 9.43 3.36
CA LEU A 143 24.09 8.44 3.36
C LEU A 143 24.69 8.22 4.77
N ASP A 144 24.27 8.99 5.77
CA ASP A 144 24.77 8.84 7.14
C ASP A 144 23.95 7.81 7.91
N LYS A 145 24.55 6.65 8.18
CA LYS A 145 23.89 5.57 8.94
C LYS A 145 23.32 5.99 10.30
N SER A 146 23.84 7.07 10.90
CA SER A 146 23.40 7.55 12.22
C SER A 146 21.99 8.17 12.22
N ILE A 147 21.41 8.46 11.05
CA ILE A 147 20.04 8.98 10.97
C ILE A 147 18.97 7.88 11.01
N TYR A 148 19.37 6.60 10.89
CA TYR A 148 18.47 5.44 10.84
C TYR A 148 18.39 4.73 12.19
N LYS A 149 17.29 4.00 12.39
CA LYS A 149 17.03 3.22 13.62
C LYS A 149 18.06 2.11 13.85
N ASN A 150 18.52 1.48 12.77
CA ASN A 150 19.51 0.41 12.80
C ASN A 150 20.18 0.22 11.42
N GLU A 151 21.21 -0.62 11.37
CA GLU A 151 21.98 -0.88 10.17
C GLU A 151 21.15 -1.54 9.05
N ASN A 152 20.21 -2.43 9.38
CA ASN A 152 19.38 -3.09 8.36
C ASN A 152 18.47 -2.08 7.65
N ASP A 153 17.88 -1.15 8.40
CA ASP A 153 17.05 -0.07 7.86
C ASP A 153 17.87 0.85 6.93
N TYR A 154 19.11 1.17 7.32
CA TYR A 154 20.04 1.92 6.47
C TYR A 154 20.37 1.16 5.16
N GLN A 155 20.73 -0.11 5.24
CA GLN A 155 21.08 -0.91 4.05
C GLN A 155 19.87 -1.08 3.11
N GLU A 156 18.69 -1.43 3.63
CA GLU A 156 17.44 -1.54 2.85
C GLU A 156 17.14 -0.22 2.12
N PHE A 157 17.37 0.91 2.80
CA PHE A 157 17.15 2.22 2.23
C PHE A 157 18.11 2.55 1.08
N ILE A 158 19.42 2.36 1.29
CA ILE A 158 20.45 2.67 0.29
C ILE A 158 20.29 1.78 -0.94
N GLU A 159 20.04 0.48 -0.76
CA GLU A 159 19.78 -0.45 -1.85
C GLU A 159 18.59 0.01 -2.70
N ARG A 160 17.50 0.43 -2.05
CA ARG A 160 16.30 0.89 -2.74
C ARG A 160 16.54 2.16 -3.55
N ILE A 161 17.19 3.16 -2.96
CA ILE A 161 17.58 4.38 -3.70
C ILE A 161 18.47 4.02 -4.88
N GLY A 162 19.47 3.16 -4.67
CA GLY A 162 20.38 2.72 -5.73
C GLY A 162 19.63 2.08 -6.90
N MET A 163 18.72 1.14 -6.62
CA MET A 163 17.84 0.55 -7.63
C MET A 163 17.02 1.61 -8.36
N ARG A 164 16.41 2.54 -7.61
CA ARG A 164 15.56 3.57 -8.19
C ARG A 164 16.32 4.52 -9.12
N LEU A 165 17.47 5.01 -8.68
CA LEU A 165 18.34 5.86 -9.49
C LEU A 165 18.82 5.12 -10.75
N PHE A 166 19.15 3.84 -10.64
CA PHE A 166 19.53 3.01 -11.79
C PHE A 166 18.38 2.86 -12.80
N GLU A 167 17.16 2.60 -12.35
CA GLU A 167 15.98 2.48 -13.21
C GLU A 167 15.64 3.81 -13.93
N LEU A 168 15.90 4.93 -13.26
CA LEU A 168 15.53 6.26 -13.73
C LEU A 168 16.62 6.97 -14.53
N LYS A 169 17.85 6.46 -14.59
CA LYS A 169 19.00 7.10 -15.26
C LYS A 169 18.74 7.57 -16.70
N ALA A 170 17.84 6.89 -17.43
CA ALA A 170 17.46 7.23 -18.80
C ALA A 170 16.04 7.81 -18.93
N LYS A 171 15.28 7.88 -17.82
CA LYS A 171 13.86 8.27 -17.80
C LYS A 171 13.60 9.59 -17.08
N SER A 172 14.43 9.93 -16.10
CA SER A 172 14.36 11.20 -15.37
C SER A 172 15.46 12.15 -15.84
N LEU A 173 15.06 13.36 -16.23
CA LEU A 173 15.97 14.44 -16.62
C LEU A 173 16.91 14.84 -15.45
N PRO A 174 16.43 15.10 -14.22
CA PRO A 174 17.29 15.33 -13.07
C PRO A 174 18.32 14.21 -12.83
N ILE A 175 17.90 12.95 -12.89
CA ILE A 175 18.82 11.82 -12.63
C ILE A 175 19.86 11.70 -13.75
N SER A 176 19.42 11.75 -15.02
CA SER A 176 20.33 11.70 -16.17
C SER A 176 21.38 12.81 -16.15
N HIS A 177 20.98 14.02 -15.74
CA HIS A 177 21.90 15.14 -15.57
C HIS A 177 23.00 14.83 -14.54
N HIS A 178 22.65 14.26 -13.38
CA HIS A 178 23.62 13.95 -12.33
C HIS A 178 24.53 12.76 -12.70
N VAL A 179 23.98 11.76 -13.40
CA VAL A 179 24.79 10.66 -13.94
C VAL A 179 25.85 11.19 -14.91
N SER A 180 25.46 12.07 -15.84
CA SER A 180 26.35 12.52 -16.93
C SER A 180 27.28 13.66 -16.52
N ASN A 181 26.87 14.53 -15.59
CA ASN A 181 27.56 15.80 -15.32
C ASN A 181 27.97 16.00 -13.86
N LYS A 182 27.59 15.10 -12.93
CA LYS A 182 27.82 15.27 -11.49
C LYS A 182 28.44 14.04 -10.84
N ASP A 183 29.16 13.21 -11.60
CA ASP A 183 29.88 12.01 -11.08
C ASP A 183 28.98 11.10 -10.22
N CYS A 184 27.71 10.94 -10.65
CA CYS A 184 26.70 10.16 -9.92
C CYS A 184 26.53 10.59 -8.45
N LYS A 185 26.76 11.87 -8.12
CA LYS A 185 26.42 12.45 -6.81
C LYS A 185 24.99 12.97 -6.87
N PHE A 186 24.14 12.54 -5.94
CA PHE A 186 22.72 12.90 -5.94
C PHE A 186 22.35 13.55 -4.61
N PRO A 187 22.10 14.87 -4.57
CA PRO A 187 21.57 15.50 -3.37
C PRO A 187 20.19 14.94 -3.01
N PHE A 188 19.86 14.95 -1.72
CA PHE A 188 18.60 14.38 -1.23
C PHE A 188 17.35 15.01 -1.87
N TRP A 189 17.38 16.32 -2.15
CA TRP A 189 16.30 17.02 -2.85
C TRP A 189 16.18 16.67 -4.34
N VAL A 190 17.15 15.93 -4.90
CA VAL A 190 17.06 15.32 -6.23
C VAL A 190 16.55 13.89 -6.13
N VAL A 191 16.89 13.17 -5.06
CA VAL A 191 16.48 11.77 -4.85
C VAL A 191 15.01 11.67 -4.45
N VAL A 192 14.57 12.39 -3.41
CA VAL A 192 13.23 12.24 -2.82
C VAL A 192 12.08 12.46 -3.81
N PRO A 193 12.13 13.45 -4.74
CA PRO A 193 11.08 13.62 -5.74
C PRO A 193 10.83 12.39 -6.62
N GLU A 194 11.88 11.59 -6.88
CA GLU A 194 11.89 10.44 -7.78
C GLU A 194 11.35 9.14 -7.14
N LEU A 195 11.17 9.16 -5.82
CA LEU A 195 10.60 8.07 -5.06
C LEU A 195 9.08 8.06 -5.18
N THR A 196 8.45 6.91 -5.09
CA THR A 196 6.99 6.82 -4.95
C THR A 196 6.54 7.26 -3.56
N PHE A 197 5.24 7.52 -3.38
CA PHE A 197 4.67 7.81 -2.08
C PHE A 197 4.98 6.71 -1.04
N GLY A 198 4.79 5.43 -1.43
CA GLY A 198 5.04 4.29 -0.55
C GLY A 198 6.52 4.10 -0.18
N GLU A 199 7.43 4.39 -1.11
CA GLU A 199 8.86 4.42 -0.80
C GLU A 199 9.15 5.53 0.21
N THR A 200 8.64 6.74 -0.02
CA THR A 200 8.83 7.88 0.89
C THR A 200 8.33 7.58 2.31
N THR A 201 7.15 6.97 2.47
CA THR A 201 6.63 6.63 3.81
C THR A 201 7.47 5.56 4.49
N LYS A 202 7.92 4.54 3.75
CA LYS A 202 8.78 3.48 4.31
C LYS A 202 10.13 4.03 4.77
N ILE A 203 10.66 5.05 4.09
CA ILE A 203 11.88 5.74 4.48
C ILE A 203 11.69 6.45 5.81
N ILE A 204 10.59 7.19 5.94
CA ILE A 204 10.24 7.89 7.19
C ILE A 204 10.24 6.88 8.35
N GLU A 205 9.58 5.73 8.19
CA GLU A 205 9.54 4.67 9.20
C GLU A 205 10.92 4.12 9.63
N GLN A 206 11.93 4.23 8.77
CA GLN A 206 13.31 3.77 9.00
C GLN A 206 14.19 4.80 9.73
N LEU A 207 13.77 6.07 9.77
CA LEU A 207 14.51 7.15 10.43
C LEU A 207 14.38 7.09 11.96
N ASN A 208 15.41 7.56 12.66
CA ASN A 208 15.41 7.67 14.12
C ASN A 208 14.26 8.53 14.64
N ASP A 209 13.70 8.12 15.78
CA ASP A 209 12.46 8.73 16.29
C ASP A 209 12.60 10.22 16.65
N LYS A 210 13.84 10.67 16.89
CA LYS A 210 14.17 12.09 17.13
C LYS A 210 13.72 13.03 16.01
N PHE A 211 13.56 12.52 14.79
CA PHE A 211 13.14 13.32 13.63
C PHE A 211 11.62 13.50 13.54
N TYR A 212 10.82 12.79 14.35
CA TYR A 212 9.36 13.00 14.42
C TYR A 212 8.94 14.16 15.33
N SER A 213 9.84 14.59 16.22
CA SER A 213 9.61 15.65 17.20
C SER A 213 10.20 17.00 16.82
N LEU A 214 10.81 17.11 15.63
CA LEU A 214 11.38 18.34 15.06
C LEU A 214 10.37 19.01 14.14
#